data_AF-A0A120HSS8-F1
#
_entry.id   AF-A0A120HSS8-F1
#
_cell.length_a   1.000
_cell.length_b   1.000
_cell.length_c   1.000
_cell.angle_alpha   90.00
_cell.angle_beta   90.00
_cell.angle_gamma   90.00
#
_symmetry.space_group_name_H-M   'P 1'
#
loop_
_entity.id
_entity.type
_entity.pdbx_description
1 polymer ?
#
loop_
_entity_poly.entity_id
_entity_poly.type
_entity_poly.pdbx_seq_one_letter_code
_entity_poly.pdbx_strand_id
1 'polypeptide(L)'
;MKTKTISRMVKGVLATSLATAVAFGVRQESLAASPQNQENVVKPQAGVITPQSIVSKTKSVTFKAGGTYQTLSITGTFETQYSDIYERQMFAGIKSITSKVTTGGSWKQTGYEVRLIDGGRTYVITVSGYFTIAGVTYTVTESVEFYCNADGSIS
;
A
#
# COMPACT_ATOMS: atom_id res chain seq x y z
N MET A 1 59.14 12.76 -15.28
CA MET A 1 59.36 12.72 -16.75
C MET A 1 58.10 12.15 -17.37
N LYS A 2 57.28 12.94 -18.09
CA LYS A 2 57.16 12.96 -19.57
C LYS A 2 57.26 11.54 -20.16
N THR A 3 56.28 10.99 -20.90
CA THR A 3 55.79 11.52 -22.18
C THR A 3 54.52 10.78 -22.63
N LYS A 4 53.65 11.51 -23.33
CA LYS A 4 52.43 11.09 -24.05
C LYS A 4 52.82 10.58 -25.44
N THR A 5 52.23 9.51 -25.97
CA THR A 5 52.26 9.24 -27.43
C THR A 5 50.96 8.61 -27.91
N ILE A 6 50.50 9.15 -29.04
CA ILE A 6 49.23 8.94 -29.74
C ILE A 6 49.49 7.97 -30.91
N SER A 7 48.54 7.10 -31.24
CA SER A 7 48.45 6.40 -32.54
C SER A 7 46.98 6.25 -32.90
N ARG A 8 46.40 7.11 -33.77
CA ARG A 8 46.31 7.13 -35.24
C ARG A 8 45.40 6.04 -35.87
N MET A 9 44.35 6.54 -36.54
CA MET A 9 43.29 5.87 -37.30
C MET A 9 43.79 4.95 -38.43
N VAL A 10 42.96 3.98 -38.80
CA VAL A 10 42.90 3.42 -40.17
C VAL A 10 41.44 3.49 -40.69
N LYS A 11 41.29 4.08 -41.89
CA LYS A 11 40.07 4.22 -42.69
C LYS A 11 40.04 3.12 -43.79
N GLY A 12 38.85 2.79 -44.27
CA GLY A 12 38.59 2.04 -45.51
C GLY A 12 37.53 0.96 -45.25
N VAL A 13 36.43 0.85 -46.01
CA VAL A 13 36.38 0.73 -47.47
C VAL A 13 35.13 1.42 -48.03
N LEU A 14 35.35 2.11 -49.16
CA LEU A 14 34.36 2.72 -50.04
C LEU A 14 34.02 1.70 -51.13
N ALA A 15 32.74 1.47 -51.41
CA ALA A 15 32.30 0.81 -52.63
C ALA A 15 31.37 1.76 -53.38
N THR A 16 31.90 2.31 -54.46
CA THR A 16 31.18 3.10 -55.47
C THR A 16 30.69 2.18 -56.58
N SER A 17 29.42 2.30 -56.94
CA SER A 17 28.93 1.93 -58.26
C SER A 17 28.02 3.04 -58.76
N LEU A 18 28.42 3.65 -59.88
CA LEU A 18 27.69 4.68 -60.61
C LEU A 18 26.37 4.13 -61.16
N ALA A 19 25.31 4.93 -61.06
CA ALA A 19 24.20 4.86 -61.99
C ALA A 19 23.74 6.29 -62.34
N THR A 20 23.53 6.47 -63.63
CA THR A 20 23.38 7.68 -64.42
C THR A 20 22.12 8.47 -64.07
N ALA A 21 22.22 9.81 -64.02
CA ALA A 21 21.06 10.69 -63.87
C ALA A 21 20.33 10.86 -65.22
N VAL A 22 19.01 10.70 -65.21
CA VAL A 22 18.10 11.27 -66.23
C VAL A 22 16.99 11.99 -65.48
N ALA A 23 16.92 13.31 -65.65
CA ALA A 23 15.93 14.18 -65.05
C ALA A 23 14.72 14.31 -65.97
N PHE A 24 13.53 13.94 -65.50
CA PHE A 24 12.24 14.37 -66.06
C PHE A 24 11.16 14.37 -64.98
N GLY A 25 10.38 15.44 -64.94
CA GLY A 25 8.96 15.36 -64.56
C GLY A 25 8.64 15.50 -63.08
N VAL A 26 8.14 16.68 -62.73
CA VAL A 26 7.55 17.04 -61.44
C VAL A 26 6.21 16.32 -61.22
N ARG A 27 5.97 16.00 -59.93
CA ARG A 27 4.70 15.62 -59.25
C ARG A 27 4.16 14.20 -59.47
N GLN A 28 4.38 13.36 -58.46
CA GLN A 28 3.48 12.28 -58.10
C GLN A 28 3.30 12.26 -56.58
N GLU A 29 2.03 12.28 -56.16
CA GLU A 29 1.57 12.24 -54.79
C GLU A 29 2.04 10.95 -54.11
N SER A 30 2.85 11.09 -53.06
CA SER A 30 3.43 9.97 -52.32
C SER A 30 2.49 9.53 -51.19
N LEU A 31 1.93 8.33 -51.37
CA LEU A 31 1.75 7.25 -50.39
C LEU A 31 1.37 7.66 -48.96
N ALA A 32 0.12 7.34 -48.59
CA ALA A 32 -0.40 7.34 -47.23
C ALA A 32 0.51 6.52 -46.29
N ALA A 33 1.21 7.21 -45.40
CA ALA A 33 1.82 6.61 -44.22
C ALA A 33 0.72 6.34 -43.18
N SER A 34 0.61 5.09 -42.76
CA SER A 34 -0.23 4.66 -41.64
C SER A 34 0.12 5.46 -40.37
N PRO A 35 -0.84 6.12 -39.68
CA PRO A 35 -0.52 6.81 -38.45
C PRO A 35 -0.18 5.79 -37.36
N GLN A 36 1.02 5.94 -36.81
CA GLN A 36 1.43 5.28 -35.57
C GLN A 36 0.52 5.78 -34.45
N ASN A 37 -0.34 4.89 -33.93
CA ASN A 37 -1.06 5.13 -32.68
C ASN A 37 -0.03 5.28 -31.56
N GLN A 38 0.25 6.52 -31.15
CA GLN A 38 0.85 6.77 -29.84
C GLN A 38 -0.19 6.38 -28.80
N GLU A 39 0.02 5.22 -28.19
CA GLU A 39 -0.61 4.86 -26.93
C GLU A 39 -0.26 5.96 -25.92
N ASN A 40 -1.27 6.76 -25.57
CA ASN A 40 -1.17 7.76 -24.51
C ASN A 40 -0.85 7.02 -23.21
N VAL A 41 0.43 6.91 -22.87
CA VAL A 41 0.85 6.52 -21.52
C VAL A 41 0.44 7.66 -20.60
N VAL A 42 -0.80 7.59 -20.08
CA VAL A 42 -1.27 8.46 -19.02
C VAL A 42 -0.37 8.19 -17.82
N LYS A 43 0.55 9.11 -17.56
CA LYS A 43 1.26 9.24 -16.29
C LYS A 43 0.18 9.27 -15.18
N PRO A 44 0.24 8.43 -14.14
CA PRO A 44 -0.74 8.49 -13.06
C PRO A 44 -0.83 9.91 -12.51
N GLN A 45 -2.02 10.49 -12.61
CA GLN A 45 -2.31 11.83 -12.14
C GLN A 45 -2.06 11.86 -10.63
N ALA A 46 -1.15 12.72 -10.17
CA ALA A 46 -0.92 12.92 -8.75
C ALA A 46 -2.15 13.61 -8.13
N GLY A 47 -2.94 12.82 -7.39
CA GLY A 47 -3.57 13.17 -6.11
C GLY A 47 -4.74 14.13 -6.14
N VAL A 48 -5.96 13.61 -6.29
CA VAL A 48 -7.07 14.17 -5.51
C VAL A 48 -6.76 13.85 -4.05
N ILE A 49 -6.35 14.86 -3.29
CA ILE A 49 -6.17 14.70 -1.83
C ILE A 49 -7.56 14.48 -1.25
N THR A 50 -7.93 13.24 -1.00
CA THR A 50 -9.22 12.92 -0.38
C THR A 50 -9.11 12.98 1.13
N PRO A 51 -10.17 13.39 1.87
CA PRO A 51 -10.05 13.66 3.29
C PRO A 51 -9.60 12.41 4.05
N GLN A 52 -8.37 12.44 4.55
CA GLN A 52 -7.89 11.48 5.51
C GLN A 52 -8.59 11.75 6.84
N SER A 53 -9.17 10.72 7.45
CA SER A 53 -9.84 10.85 8.75
C SER A 53 -9.22 9.92 9.78
N ILE A 54 -9.11 10.40 11.02
CA ILE A 54 -8.68 9.59 12.17
C ILE A 54 -9.92 9.16 12.93
N VAL A 55 -10.12 7.85 13.05
CA VAL A 55 -11.27 7.26 13.73
C VAL A 55 -10.80 6.29 14.81
N SER A 56 -11.30 6.45 16.03
CA SER A 56 -11.04 5.53 17.13
C SER A 56 -12.28 4.68 17.42
N LYS A 57 -12.09 3.37 17.54
CA LYS A 57 -13.16 2.42 17.87
C LYS A 57 -12.69 1.39 18.89
N THR A 58 -13.58 1.04 19.82
CA THR A 58 -13.35 -0.01 20.81
C THR A 58 -14.27 -1.19 20.54
N LYS A 59 -13.70 -2.39 20.52
CA LYS A 59 -14.43 -3.66 20.59
C LYS A 59 -14.00 -4.43 21.82
N SER A 60 -14.87 -5.28 22.34
CA SER A 60 -14.56 -6.11 23.49
C SER A 60 -14.72 -7.57 23.15
N VAL A 61 -13.91 -8.40 23.78
CA VAL A 61 -13.90 -9.86 23.67
C VAL A 61 -13.75 -10.45 25.06
N THR A 62 -14.36 -11.59 25.30
CA THR A 62 -14.30 -12.28 26.59
C THR A 62 -13.34 -13.45 26.53
N PHE A 63 -12.49 -13.57 27.55
CA PHE A 63 -11.58 -14.71 27.69
C PHE A 63 -11.74 -15.33 29.07
N LYS A 64 -11.35 -16.60 29.21
CA LYS A 64 -11.39 -17.32 30.48
C LYS A 64 -10.02 -17.23 31.17
N ALA A 65 -10.00 -16.84 32.43
CA ALA A 65 -8.81 -16.85 33.27
C ALA A 65 -9.16 -17.51 34.61
N GLY A 66 -8.55 -18.68 34.87
CA GLY A 66 -8.95 -19.53 35.99
C GLY A 66 -10.41 -19.98 35.85
N GLY A 67 -11.23 -19.69 36.87
CA GLY A 67 -12.64 -20.06 36.93
C GLY A 67 -13.63 -19.00 36.43
N THR A 68 -13.17 -17.83 35.98
CA THR A 68 -14.04 -16.69 35.65
C THR A 68 -13.79 -16.16 34.23
N TYR A 69 -14.80 -15.49 33.68
CA TYR A 69 -14.69 -14.77 32.42
C TYR A 69 -14.30 -13.32 32.66
N GLN A 70 -13.38 -12.83 31.83
CA GLN A 70 -12.88 -11.47 31.87
C GLN A 70 -13.17 -10.78 30.54
N THR A 71 -13.34 -9.47 30.56
CA THR A 71 -13.58 -8.68 29.33
C THR A 71 -12.35 -7.88 28.98
N LEU A 72 -11.77 -8.16 27.82
CA LEU A 72 -10.71 -7.38 27.21
C LEU A 72 -11.33 -6.39 26.21
N SER A 73 -11.17 -5.10 26.45
CA SER A 73 -11.48 -4.05 25.49
C SER A 73 -10.24 -3.69 24.68
N ILE A 74 -10.35 -3.77 23.37
CA ILE A 74 -9.30 -3.41 22.40
C ILE A 74 -9.76 -2.15 21.66
N THR A 75 -8.95 -1.10 21.75
CA THR A 75 -9.19 0.18 21.09
C THR A 75 -8.16 0.37 19.99
N GLY A 76 -8.65 0.46 18.75
CA GLY A 76 -7.84 0.85 17.60
C GLY A 76 -8.11 2.30 17.22
N THR A 77 -7.04 3.01 16.86
CA THR A 77 -7.11 4.32 16.22
C THR A 77 -6.56 4.19 14.82
N PHE A 78 -7.42 4.45 13.84
CA PHE A 78 -7.19 4.15 12.44
C PHE A 78 -7.18 5.43 11.61
N GLU A 79 -6.37 5.41 10.57
CA GLU A 79 -6.49 6.37 9.48
C GLU A 79 -7.35 5.73 8.39
N THR A 80 -8.28 6.52 7.86
CA THR A 80 -9.09 6.17 6.68
C THR A 80 -8.81 7.16 5.57
N GLN A 81 -8.90 6.70 4.33
CA GLN A 81 -8.81 7.55 3.15
C GLN A 81 -9.79 7.05 2.09
N TYR A 82 -10.34 7.98 1.30
CA TYR A 82 -11.15 7.61 0.15
C TYR A 82 -10.27 6.96 -0.92
N SER A 83 -10.81 5.97 -1.60
CA SER A 83 -10.20 5.34 -2.76
C SER A 83 -11.09 5.56 -3.97
N ASP A 84 -10.55 6.21 -5.00
CA ASP A 84 -11.24 6.38 -6.28
C ASP A 84 -11.45 5.04 -7.00
N ILE A 85 -10.61 4.03 -6.73
CA ILE A 85 -10.71 2.69 -7.33
C ILE A 85 -11.90 1.92 -6.74
N TYR A 86 -12.14 2.06 -5.44
CA TYR A 86 -13.22 1.35 -4.74
C TYR A 86 -14.47 2.23 -4.50
N GLU A 87 -14.40 3.51 -4.91
CA GLU A 87 -15.43 4.54 -4.73
C GLU A 87 -15.94 4.66 -3.28
N ARG A 88 -15.02 4.54 -2.30
CA ARG A 88 -15.36 4.52 -0.87
C ARG A 88 -14.18 4.82 0.04
N GLN A 89 -14.46 5.09 1.31
CA GLN A 89 -13.44 5.08 2.37
C GLN A 89 -12.90 3.68 2.64
N MET A 90 -11.58 3.62 2.84
CA MET A 90 -10.79 2.43 3.09
C MET A 90 -9.82 2.70 4.24
N PHE A 91 -9.27 1.66 4.86
CA PHE A 91 -8.17 1.85 5.81
C PHE A 91 -6.91 2.35 5.08
N ALA A 92 -6.29 3.37 5.66
CA ALA A 92 -5.02 3.95 5.21
C ALA A 92 -3.85 3.55 6.13
N GLY A 93 -4.14 3.33 7.42
CA GLY A 93 -3.12 3.01 8.41
C GLY A 93 -3.66 2.85 9.82
N ILE A 94 -2.76 2.52 10.74
CA ILE A 94 -3.04 2.36 12.17
C ILE A 94 -2.14 3.34 12.93
N LYS A 95 -2.75 4.19 13.75
CA LYS A 95 -2.01 5.09 14.65
C LYS A 95 -1.65 4.39 15.95
N SER A 96 -2.58 3.63 16.52
CA SER A 96 -2.36 2.92 17.77
C SER A 96 -3.33 1.77 17.96
N ILE A 97 -2.86 0.71 18.63
CA ILE A 97 -3.67 -0.37 19.17
C ILE A 97 -3.36 -0.45 20.66
N THR A 98 -4.39 -0.25 21.48
CA THR A 98 -4.29 -0.37 22.93
C THR A 98 -5.36 -1.33 23.44
N SER A 99 -5.13 -1.90 24.62
CA SER A 99 -6.07 -2.82 25.23
C SER A 99 -6.05 -2.68 26.74
N LYS A 100 -7.20 -2.97 27.34
CA LYS A 100 -7.40 -2.96 28.78
C LYS A 100 -8.42 -4.00 29.18
N VAL A 101 -8.23 -4.61 30.32
CA VAL A 101 -9.28 -5.40 30.96
C VAL A 101 -10.12 -4.44 31.81
N THR A 102 -11.44 -4.54 31.70
CA THR A 102 -12.39 -3.70 32.45
C THR A 102 -13.00 -4.42 33.66
N THR A 103 -12.89 -5.74 33.67
CA THR A 103 -13.19 -6.61 34.81
C THR A 103 -11.96 -6.68 35.72
N GLY A 104 -12.10 -7.11 36.98
CA GLY A 104 -11.01 -7.05 37.97
C GLY A 104 -9.69 -7.73 37.55
N GLY A 105 -8.62 -7.50 38.31
CA GLY A 105 -7.27 -7.95 37.98
C GLY A 105 -6.44 -6.86 37.29
N SER A 106 -5.26 -7.24 36.78
CA SER A 106 -4.38 -6.33 36.04
C SER A 106 -4.03 -6.90 34.66
N TRP A 107 -3.87 -6.01 33.70
CA TRP A 107 -3.54 -6.34 32.32
C TRP A 107 -2.29 -5.60 31.88
N LYS A 108 -1.38 -6.32 31.22
CA LYS A 108 -0.23 -5.77 30.53
C LYS A 108 -0.19 -6.28 29.10
N GLN A 109 -0.56 -5.42 28.16
CA GLN A 109 -0.34 -5.67 26.74
C GLN A 109 1.17 -5.84 26.47
N THR A 110 1.52 -6.85 25.67
CA THR A 110 2.90 -7.15 25.28
C THR A 110 3.15 -6.90 23.80
N GLY A 111 2.11 -7.00 22.98
CA GLY A 111 2.19 -6.76 21.54
C GLY A 111 0.83 -6.91 20.86
N TYR A 112 0.82 -6.66 19.56
CA TYR A 112 -0.33 -6.92 18.71
C TYR A 112 0.13 -7.31 17.31
N GLU A 113 -0.71 -8.05 16.61
CA GLU A 113 -0.58 -8.40 15.20
C GLU A 113 -1.78 -7.87 14.43
N VAL A 114 -1.55 -7.57 13.15
CA VAL A 114 -2.54 -6.98 12.26
C VAL A 114 -2.60 -7.79 10.98
N ARG A 115 -3.81 -8.14 10.56
CA ARG A 115 -4.07 -8.62 9.20
C ARG A 115 -5.16 -7.79 8.56
N LEU A 116 -4.98 -7.47 7.28
CA LEU A 116 -5.98 -6.78 6.47
C LEU A 116 -6.67 -7.83 5.60
N ILE A 117 -8.00 -7.91 5.69
CA ILE A 117 -8.83 -8.84 4.92
C ILE A 117 -9.93 -8.08 4.14
N ASP A 118 -10.80 -8.80 3.45
CA ASP A 118 -11.95 -8.26 2.72
C ASP A 118 -11.62 -7.15 1.71
N GLY A 119 -10.50 -7.31 1.01
CA GLY A 119 -10.03 -6.34 0.02
C GLY A 119 -9.55 -5.03 0.63
N GLY A 120 -9.15 -5.03 1.90
CA GLY A 120 -8.64 -3.84 2.58
C GLY A 120 -9.62 -3.15 3.52
N ARG A 121 -10.78 -3.76 3.75
CA ARG A 121 -11.89 -3.14 4.48
C ARG A 121 -12.00 -3.57 5.93
N THR A 122 -11.34 -4.66 6.31
CA THR A 122 -11.39 -5.20 7.66
C THR A 122 -9.99 -5.40 8.20
N TYR A 123 -9.70 -4.81 9.36
CA TYR A 123 -8.54 -5.18 10.15
C TYR A 123 -8.93 -6.29 11.13
N VAL A 124 -8.23 -7.42 11.08
CA VAL A 124 -8.20 -8.40 12.17
C VAL A 124 -7.03 -8.03 13.07
N ILE A 125 -7.34 -7.59 14.29
CA ILE A 125 -6.35 -7.19 15.29
C ILE A 125 -6.29 -8.28 16.36
N THR A 126 -5.11 -8.86 16.54
CA THR A 126 -4.83 -9.83 17.61
C THR A 126 -3.94 -9.17 18.63
N VAL A 127 -4.36 -9.14 19.90
CA VAL A 127 -3.57 -8.55 21.00
C VAL A 127 -3.11 -9.66 21.93
N SER A 128 -1.84 -9.60 22.32
CA SER A 128 -1.23 -10.53 23.28
C SER A 128 -0.79 -9.79 24.53
N GLY A 129 -0.92 -10.44 25.68
CA GLY A 129 -0.48 -9.86 26.95
C GLY A 129 -0.57 -10.79 28.14
N TYR A 130 -0.28 -10.23 29.30
CA TYR A 130 -0.36 -10.91 30.58
C TYR A 130 -1.53 -10.37 31.38
N PHE A 131 -2.41 -11.27 31.81
CA PHE A 131 -3.49 -10.98 32.75
C PHE A 131 -3.15 -11.58 34.11
N THR A 132 -3.20 -10.79 35.18
CA THR A 132 -2.93 -11.24 36.54
C THR A 132 -4.15 -11.02 37.43
N ILE A 133 -4.60 -12.08 38.11
CA ILE A 133 -5.69 -12.03 39.08
C ILE A 133 -5.34 -12.89 40.28
N ALA A 134 -5.55 -12.37 41.50
CA ALA A 134 -5.23 -13.06 42.75
C ALA A 134 -3.80 -13.66 42.78
N GLY A 135 -2.82 -12.96 42.19
CA GLY A 135 -1.42 -13.40 42.15
C GLY A 135 -1.07 -14.43 41.07
N VAL A 136 -2.04 -14.93 40.31
CA VAL A 136 -1.80 -15.87 39.20
C VAL A 136 -1.80 -15.11 37.87
N THR A 137 -0.79 -15.38 37.03
CA THR A 137 -0.63 -14.74 35.72
C THR A 137 -0.94 -15.71 34.59
N TYR A 138 -1.71 -15.25 33.62
CA TYR A 138 -2.12 -15.96 32.42
C TYR A 138 -1.58 -15.24 31.19
N THR A 139 -1.04 -15.98 30.23
CA THR A 139 -0.78 -15.47 28.88
C THR A 139 -2.09 -15.53 28.10
N VAL A 140 -2.50 -14.40 27.55
CA VAL A 140 -3.79 -14.25 26.85
C VAL A 140 -3.51 -13.66 25.47
N THR A 141 -4.16 -14.24 24.46
CA THR A 141 -4.14 -13.78 23.08
C THR A 141 -5.57 -13.78 22.57
N GLU A 142 -6.07 -12.62 22.17
CA GLU A 142 -7.45 -12.46 21.72
C GLU A 142 -7.53 -11.58 20.48
N SER A 143 -8.53 -11.83 19.65
CA SER A 143 -8.68 -11.14 18.36
C SER A 143 -10.04 -10.45 18.24
N VAL A 144 -10.04 -9.28 17.61
CA VAL A 144 -11.26 -8.56 17.19
C VAL A 144 -11.10 -8.05 15.77
N GLU A 145 -12.22 -7.91 15.07
CA GLU A 145 -12.24 -7.36 13.71
C GLU A 145 -12.78 -5.95 13.71
N PHE A 146 -12.19 -5.02 12.97
CA PHE A 146 -12.70 -3.67 12.76
C PHE A 146 -12.99 -3.48 11.28
N TYR A 147 -14.24 -3.17 10.94
CA TYR A 147 -14.65 -2.97 9.55
C TYR A 147 -14.81 -1.49 9.23
N CYS A 148 -14.24 -1.06 8.11
CA CYS A 148 -14.36 0.28 7.56
C CYS A 148 -15.53 0.33 6.57
N ASN A 149 -16.59 1.03 6.95
CA ASN A 149 -17.73 1.28 6.09
C ASN A 149 -17.37 2.29 4.98
N ALA A 150 -18.23 2.40 3.97
CA ALA A 150 -17.94 3.21 2.79
C ALA A 150 -17.80 4.71 3.08
N ASP A 151 -18.38 5.18 4.19
CA ASP A 151 -18.34 6.55 4.70
C ASP A 151 -17.14 6.84 5.64
N GLY A 152 -16.33 5.82 5.96
CA GLY A 152 -15.18 5.93 6.87
C GLY A 152 -15.51 5.60 8.31
N SER A 153 -16.77 5.28 8.62
CA SER A 153 -17.18 4.82 9.95
C SER A 153 -16.58 3.45 10.26
N ILE A 154 -15.95 3.30 11.42
CA ILE A 154 -15.39 2.03 11.88
C ILE A 154 -16.36 1.32 12.84
N SER A 155 -16.75 0.09 12.51
CA SER A 155 -17.61 -0.75 13.34
C SER A 155 -16.84 -1.85 14.05
#